data_AF-A0A2R3Z3A9-F1
#
_entry.id   AF-A0A2R3Z3A9-F1
#
_cell.length_a   1.000
_cell.length_b   1.000
_cell.length_c   1.000
_cell.angle_alpha   90.00
_cell.angle_beta   90.00
_cell.angle_gamma   90.00
#
_symmetry.space_group_name_H-M   'P 1'
#
loop_
_entity.id
_entity.type
_entity.pdbx_description
1 polymer ?
#
loop_
_entity_poly.entity_id
_entity_poly.type
_entity_poly.pdbx_seq_one_letter_code
_entity_poly.pdbx_strand_id
1 'polypeptide(L)'
;MSDPDPFSNSSYLEIQKPIVKGFQELKKVTEELGSRTRQLGWKQRNVLIDHVYSDYQKHHQLEFARKEWEEVSWEYKVHLILYELMREYRDIYGYFPEYVEMFSQIDGIIDLAGKQDEFEIAQILLKWKKKLSQKNDCI
;
A
#
# COMPACT_ATOMS: atom_id res chain seq x y z
N MET A 1 20.16 -28.83 33.26
CA MET A 1 19.80 -28.75 31.83
C MET A 1 18.81 -27.62 31.73
N SER A 2 19.27 -26.42 31.38
CA SER A 2 18.37 -25.30 31.12
C SER A 2 17.84 -25.49 29.71
N ASP A 3 16.53 -25.47 29.53
CA ASP A 3 15.93 -25.51 28.20
C ASP A 3 16.54 -24.38 27.35
N PRO A 4 16.92 -24.63 26.09
CA PRO A 4 17.38 -23.57 25.22
C PRO A 4 16.25 -22.55 25.07
N ASP A 5 16.54 -21.29 25.40
CA ASP A 5 15.61 -20.18 25.21
C ASP A 5 15.17 -20.18 23.73
N PRO A 6 13.88 -20.42 23.43
CA PRO A 6 13.38 -20.40 22.05
C PRO A 6 13.55 -19.01 21.42
N PHE A 7 13.89 -18.00 22.22
CA PHE A 7 14.27 -16.67 21.82
C PHE A 7 15.80 -16.44 21.86
N SER A 8 16.59 -17.39 21.37
CA SER A 8 17.96 -17.14 20.88
C SER A 8 17.95 -16.23 19.61
N ASN A 9 17.18 -15.15 19.68
CA ASN A 9 16.24 -14.65 18.68
C ASN A 9 16.83 -13.62 17.70
N SER A 10 18.15 -13.58 17.52
CA SER A 10 18.78 -12.52 16.70
C SER A 10 18.26 -12.56 15.26
N SER A 11 18.23 -13.74 14.65
CA SER A 11 17.83 -13.89 13.24
C SER A 11 16.35 -13.63 13.00
N TYR A 12 15.46 -14.08 13.89
CA TYR A 12 14.02 -13.81 13.76
C TYR A 12 13.73 -12.32 13.92
N LEU A 13 14.30 -11.68 14.94
CA LEU A 13 14.15 -10.24 15.15
C LEU A 13 14.77 -9.42 14.00
N GLU A 14 15.88 -9.88 13.41
CA GLU A 14 16.47 -9.28 12.22
C GLU A 14 15.53 -9.33 11.01
N ILE A 15 14.76 -10.41 10.84
CA ILE A 15 13.76 -10.52 9.78
C ILE A 15 12.54 -9.65 10.06
N GLN A 16 12.08 -9.59 11.31
CA GLN A 16 10.89 -8.83 11.69
C GLN A 16 11.09 -7.31 11.57
N LYS A 17 12.28 -6.78 11.90
CA LYS A 17 12.57 -5.35 11.87
C LYS A 17 12.17 -4.65 10.56
N PRO A 18 12.63 -5.09 9.37
CA PRO A 18 12.25 -4.44 8.12
C PRO A 18 10.77 -4.62 7.76
N ILE A 19 10.16 -5.75 8.12
CA ILE A 19 8.74 -5.99 7.87
C ILE A 19 7.89 -5.01 8.69
N VAL A 20 8.18 -4.87 9.99
CA VAL A 20 7.47 -3.94 10.88
C VAL A 20 7.65 -2.50 10.42
N LYS A 21 8.86 -2.09 10.07
CA LYS A 21 9.15 -0.75 9.55
C LYS A 21 8.41 -0.50 8.24
N GLY A 22 8.49 -1.44 7.29
CA GLY A 22 7.82 -1.34 6.00
C GLY A 22 6.30 -1.28 6.14
N PHE A 23 5.71 -2.04 7.08
CA PHE A 23 4.29 -1.96 7.41
C PHE A 23 3.88 -0.58 7.94
N GLN A 24 4.69 0.02 8.83
CA GLN A 24 4.42 1.36 9.35
C GLN A 24 4.50 2.42 8.25
N GLU A 25 5.49 2.31 7.36
CA GLU A 25 5.60 3.19 6.19
C GLU A 25 4.41 3.01 5.24
N LEU A 26 4.02 1.76 4.95
CA LEU A 26 2.87 1.45 4.11
C LEU A 26 1.58 2.01 4.68
N LYS A 27 1.36 1.88 6.00
CA LYS A 27 0.23 2.48 6.69
C LYS A 27 0.19 4.00 6.46
N LYS A 28 1.31 4.69 6.68
CA LYS A 28 1.42 6.14 6.50
C LYS A 28 1.09 6.55 5.06
N VAL A 29 1.68 5.89 4.08
CA VAL A 29 1.42 6.15 2.65
C VAL A 29 -0.07 5.93 2.32
N THR A 30 -0.66 4.85 2.84
CA THR A 30 -2.08 4.52 2.63
C THR A 30 -2.99 5.59 3.24
N GLU A 31 -2.68 6.10 4.43
CA GLU A 31 -3.42 7.18 5.09
C GLU A 31 -3.32 8.50 4.31
N GLU A 32 -2.11 8.85 3.84
CA GLU A 32 -1.84 10.05 3.02
C GLU A 32 -2.61 9.99 1.69
N LEU A 33 -2.51 8.87 0.96
CA LEU A 33 -3.25 8.65 -0.29
C LEU A 33 -4.76 8.67 -0.07
N GLY A 34 -5.25 8.06 1.01
CA GLY A 34 -6.67 8.08 1.37
C GLY A 34 -7.16 9.50 1.67
N SER A 35 -6.37 10.31 2.36
CA SER A 35 -6.66 11.72 2.60
C SER A 35 -6.72 12.52 1.29
N ARG A 36 -5.72 12.34 0.43
CA ARG A 36 -5.65 13.01 -0.87
C ARG A 36 -6.80 12.61 -1.79
N THR A 37 -7.18 11.33 -1.80
CA THR A 37 -8.34 10.81 -2.56
C THR A 37 -9.62 11.54 -2.14
N ARG A 38 -9.86 11.72 -0.83
CA ARG A 38 -11.03 12.46 -0.33
C ARG A 38 -10.99 13.92 -0.75
N GLN A 39 -9.85 14.60 -0.60
CA GLN A 39 -9.69 16.00 -0.98
C GLN A 39 -9.95 16.22 -2.48
N LEU A 40 -9.37 15.38 -3.34
CA LEU A 40 -9.59 15.45 -4.78
C LEU A 40 -11.03 15.10 -5.16
N GLY A 41 -11.67 14.15 -4.47
CA GLY A 41 -13.08 13.84 -4.67
C GLY A 41 -13.99 15.03 -4.34
N TRP A 42 -13.69 15.78 -3.28
CA TRP A 42 -14.38 17.04 -2.97
C TRP A 42 -14.16 18.11 -4.04
N LYS A 43 -12.90 18.30 -4.49
CA LYS A 43 -12.56 19.22 -5.58
C LYS A 43 -13.32 18.88 -6.86
N GLN A 44 -13.33 17.62 -7.28
CA GLN A 44 -14.02 17.15 -8.47
C GLN A 44 -15.53 17.39 -8.40
N ARG A 45 -16.17 17.14 -7.25
CA ARG A 45 -17.59 17.46 -7.04
C ARG A 45 -17.88 18.95 -7.15
N ASN A 46 -17.02 19.81 -6.61
CA ASN A 46 -17.20 21.26 -6.71
C ASN A 46 -17.08 21.72 -8.17
N VAL A 47 -16.11 21.19 -8.92
CA VAL A 47 -15.97 21.50 -10.36
C VAL A 47 -17.17 20.99 -11.17
N LEU A 48 -17.75 19.84 -10.81
CA LEU A 48 -18.98 19.33 -11.42
C LEU A 48 -20.16 20.28 -11.17
N ILE A 49 -20.35 20.73 -9.93
CA ILE A 49 -21.40 21.69 -9.57
C ILE A 49 -21.24 22.97 -10.39
N ASP A 50 -20.03 23.51 -10.43
CA ASP A 50 -19.67 24.67 -11.24
C ASP A 50 -19.92 24.46 -12.74
N HIS A 51 -19.67 23.26 -13.24
CA HIS A 51 -19.93 22.89 -14.64
C HIS A 51 -21.42 22.95 -14.96
N VAL A 52 -22.28 22.43 -14.08
CA VAL A 52 -23.74 22.51 -14.27
C VAL A 52 -24.23 23.96 -14.21
N TYR A 53 -23.78 24.74 -13.23
CA TYR A 53 -24.22 26.14 -13.08
C TYR A 53 -23.68 27.08 -14.16
N SER A 54 -22.62 26.69 -14.86
CA SER A 54 -22.10 27.44 -16.00
C SER A 54 -22.74 27.04 -17.33
N ASP A 55 -23.89 26.35 -17.33
CA ASP A 55 -24.51 25.80 -18.54
C ASP A 55 -23.53 24.94 -19.35
N TYR A 56 -22.84 24.04 -18.62
CA TYR A 56 -21.90 23.07 -19.16
C TYR A 56 -20.66 23.67 -19.85
N GLN A 57 -20.21 24.87 -19.48
CA GLN A 57 -19.04 25.49 -20.13
C GLN A 57 -17.67 25.00 -19.60
N LYS A 58 -17.63 24.32 -18.44
CA LYS A 58 -16.39 23.88 -17.76
C LYS A 58 -15.89 22.45 -18.05
N HIS A 59 -16.15 21.88 -19.24
CA HIS A 59 -15.82 20.48 -19.54
C HIS A 59 -14.36 20.09 -19.26
N HIS A 60 -13.40 20.89 -19.73
CA HIS A 60 -11.96 20.60 -19.56
C HIS A 60 -11.54 20.57 -18.09
N GLN A 61 -12.10 21.46 -17.26
CA GLN A 61 -11.79 21.53 -15.84
C GLN A 61 -12.34 20.30 -15.10
N LEU A 62 -13.55 19.88 -15.45
CA LEU A 62 -14.16 18.69 -14.88
C LEU A 62 -13.38 17.43 -15.25
N GLU A 63 -12.99 17.30 -16.52
CA GLU A 63 -12.20 16.16 -16.98
C GLU A 63 -10.82 16.10 -16.32
N PHE A 64 -10.16 17.25 -16.17
CA PHE A 64 -8.89 17.32 -15.45
C PHE A 64 -9.04 16.90 -13.98
N ALA A 65 -10.03 17.44 -13.27
CA ALA A 65 -10.27 17.09 -11.87
C ALA A 65 -10.67 15.61 -11.70
N ARG A 66 -11.37 15.03 -12.68
CA ARG A 66 -11.70 13.62 -12.73
C ARG A 66 -10.44 12.76 -12.85
N LYS A 67 -9.57 13.06 -13.83
CA LYS A 67 -8.31 12.32 -14.03
C LYS A 67 -7.40 12.36 -12.80
N GLU A 68 -7.23 13.54 -12.21
CA GLU A 68 -6.43 13.68 -10.97
C GLU A 68 -6.98 12.80 -9.83
N TRP A 69 -8.30 12.75 -9.66
CA TRP A 69 -8.92 11.92 -8.64
C TRP A 69 -8.80 10.43 -8.95
N GLU A 70 -9.01 10.04 -10.20
CA GLU A 70 -8.93 8.64 -10.65
C GLU A 70 -7.53 8.06 -10.44
N GLU A 71 -6.48 8.80 -10.82
CA GLU A 71 -5.09 8.38 -10.66
C GLU A 71 -4.74 8.11 -9.19
N VAL A 72 -5.04 9.07 -8.30
CA VAL A 72 -4.76 8.93 -6.86
C VAL A 72 -5.66 7.87 -6.22
N SER A 73 -6.91 7.74 -6.65
CA SER A 73 -7.83 6.72 -6.15
C SER A 73 -7.36 5.32 -6.52
N TRP A 74 -6.84 5.14 -7.74
CA TRP A 74 -6.27 3.89 -8.19
C TRP A 74 -5.03 3.53 -7.37
N GLU A 75 -4.09 4.46 -7.20
CA GLU A 75 -2.86 4.22 -6.42
C GLU A 75 -3.20 3.89 -4.95
N TYR A 76 -4.16 4.60 -4.37
CA TYR A 76 -4.67 4.34 -3.02
C TYR A 76 -5.20 2.90 -2.88
N LYS A 77 -5.99 2.41 -3.84
CA LYS A 77 -6.56 1.06 -3.78
C LYS A 77 -5.47 -0.01 -3.78
N VAL A 78 -4.42 0.15 -4.59
CA VAL A 78 -3.29 -0.80 -4.63
C VAL A 78 -2.59 -0.86 -3.27
N HIS A 79 -2.28 0.30 -2.68
CA HIS A 79 -1.65 0.37 -1.36
C HIS A 79 -2.56 -0.18 -0.25
N LEU A 80 -3.86 0.09 -0.33
CA LEU A 80 -4.84 -0.42 0.62
C LEU A 80 -4.91 -1.95 0.59
N ILE A 81 -4.95 -2.57 -0.59
CA ILE A 81 -4.96 -4.04 -0.72
C ILE A 81 -3.75 -4.66 -0.01
N LEU A 82 -2.55 -4.12 -0.25
CA LEU A 82 -1.34 -4.62 0.41
C LEU A 82 -1.37 -4.38 1.93
N TYR A 83 -1.85 -3.22 2.37
CA TYR A 83 -1.95 -2.87 3.78
C TYR A 83 -2.90 -3.81 4.52
N GLU A 84 -4.08 -4.06 3.96
CA GLU A 84 -5.09 -4.95 4.53
C GLU A 84 -4.57 -6.39 4.59
N LEU A 85 -3.94 -6.88 3.52
CA LEU A 85 -3.26 -8.19 3.50
C LEU A 85 -2.26 -8.31 4.64
N MET A 86 -1.32 -7.36 4.75
CA MET A 86 -0.33 -7.41 5.83
C MET A 86 -0.97 -7.34 7.21
N ARG A 87 -2.05 -6.56 7.37
CA ARG A 87 -2.74 -6.42 8.65
C ARG A 87 -3.32 -7.75 9.14
N GLU A 88 -3.78 -8.62 8.23
CA GLU A 88 -4.28 -9.97 8.57
C GLU A 88 -3.19 -10.88 9.15
N TYR A 89 -1.95 -10.67 8.74
CA TYR A 89 -0.78 -11.41 9.22
C TYR A 89 -0.11 -10.82 10.46
N ARG A 90 -0.62 -9.69 10.98
CA ARG A 90 -0.03 -8.98 12.12
C ARG A 90 -0.61 -9.51 13.43
N ASP A 91 0.26 -9.93 14.34
CA ASP A 91 -0.13 -10.37 15.67
C ASP A 91 -0.46 -9.20 16.62
N ILE A 92 -0.90 -9.54 17.84
CA ILE A 92 -1.24 -8.57 18.88
C ILE A 92 -0.03 -7.75 19.38
N TYR A 93 1.18 -8.26 19.22
CA TYR A 93 2.44 -7.61 19.61
C TYR A 93 3.00 -6.72 18.48
N GLY A 94 2.43 -6.84 17.28
CA GLY A 94 2.81 -6.08 16.11
C GLY A 94 3.88 -6.73 15.22
N TYR A 95 4.14 -8.02 15.41
CA TYR A 95 5.03 -8.83 14.59
C TYR A 95 4.24 -9.64 13.54
N PHE A 96 4.98 -10.26 12.62
CA PHE A 96 4.46 -11.03 11.49
C PHE A 96 5.00 -12.46 11.58
N PRO A 97 4.44 -13.32 12.45
CA PRO A 97 4.94 -14.68 12.63
C PRO A 97 4.86 -15.52 11.35
N GLU A 98 3.78 -15.36 10.58
CA GLU A 98 3.51 -16.05 9.31
C GLU A 98 3.97 -15.20 8.10
N TYR A 99 5.13 -14.55 8.21
CA TYR A 99 5.63 -13.67 7.16
C TYR A 99 5.96 -14.40 5.85
N VAL A 100 6.25 -15.70 5.90
CA VAL A 100 6.55 -16.51 4.71
C VAL A 100 5.29 -16.65 3.85
N GLU A 101 4.17 -17.01 4.48
CA GLU A 101 2.86 -17.09 3.86
C GLU A 101 2.41 -15.72 3.34
N MET A 102 2.60 -14.66 4.14
CA MET A 102 2.34 -13.28 3.72
C MET A 102 3.10 -12.91 2.43
N PHE A 103 4.41 -13.19 2.35
CA PHE A 103 5.20 -12.91 1.15
C PHE A 103 4.75 -13.77 -0.04
N SER A 104 4.37 -15.03 0.19
CA SER A 104 3.81 -15.89 -0.85
C SER A 104 2.50 -15.34 -1.42
N GLN A 105 1.65 -14.73 -0.58
CA GLN A 105 0.43 -14.08 -1.06
C GLN A 105 0.74 -12.81 -1.86
N ILE A 106 1.69 -11.99 -1.40
CA ILE A 106 2.16 -10.81 -2.16
C ILE A 106 2.66 -11.21 -3.54
N ASP A 107 3.42 -12.30 -3.63
CA ASP A 107 3.89 -12.85 -4.91
C ASP A 107 2.75 -13.32 -5.80
N GLY A 108 1.75 -13.98 -5.23
CA GLY A 108 0.53 -14.36 -5.97
C GLY A 108 -0.21 -13.16 -6.57
N ILE A 109 -0.27 -12.03 -5.86
CA ILE A 109 -0.89 -10.80 -6.36
C ILE A 109 -0.03 -10.17 -7.46
N ILE A 110 1.29 -10.14 -7.31
CA ILE A 110 2.22 -9.64 -8.34
C ILE A 110 2.10 -10.46 -9.63
N ASP A 111 2.07 -11.78 -9.52
CA ASP A 111 1.94 -12.68 -10.66
C ASP A 111 0.58 -12.53 -11.36
N LEU A 112 -0.49 -12.33 -10.59
CA LEU A 112 -1.82 -12.08 -11.14
C LEU A 112 -1.85 -10.75 -11.90
N ALA A 113 -1.29 -9.68 -11.33
CA ALA A 113 -1.18 -8.38 -11.99
C ALA A 113 -0.39 -8.49 -13.29
N GLY A 114 0.71 -9.25 -13.29
CA GLY A 114 1.49 -9.51 -14.51
C GLY A 114 0.72 -10.30 -15.58
N LYS A 115 -0.15 -11.23 -15.20
CA LYS A 115 -1.01 -11.98 -16.14
C LYS A 115 -2.18 -11.15 -16.68
N GLN A 116 -2.57 -10.09 -15.98
CA GLN A 116 -3.66 -9.20 -16.37
C GLN A 116 -3.16 -7.93 -17.08
N ASP A 117 -1.87 -7.88 -17.43
CA ASP A 117 -1.20 -6.71 -18.02
C ASP A 117 -1.28 -5.44 -17.13
N GLU A 118 -1.48 -5.60 -15.83
CA GLU A 118 -1.52 -4.52 -14.83
C GLU A 118 -0.11 -4.24 -14.28
N PHE A 119 0.82 -3.89 -15.18
CA PHE A 119 2.23 -3.78 -14.86
C PHE A 119 2.55 -2.71 -13.80
N GLU A 120 1.79 -1.63 -13.75
CA GLU A 120 1.97 -0.57 -12.76
C GLU A 120 1.63 -1.07 -11.34
N ILE A 121 0.62 -1.93 -11.20
CA ILE A 121 0.29 -2.59 -9.94
C ILE A 121 1.43 -3.50 -9.51
N ALA A 122 1.91 -4.34 -10.43
CA ALA A 122 3.04 -5.23 -10.17
C ALA A 122 4.29 -4.46 -9.73
N GLN A 123 4.57 -3.30 -10.34
CA GLN A 123 5.71 -2.46 -9.97
C GLN A 123 5.57 -1.88 -8.55
N ILE A 124 4.40 -1.37 -8.17
CA ILE A 124 4.14 -0.86 -6.82
C ILE A 124 4.36 -1.97 -5.78
N LEU A 125 3.79 -3.15 -6.01
CA LEU A 125 3.88 -4.29 -5.11
C LEU A 125 5.33 -4.81 -4.99
N LEU A 126 6.06 -4.91 -6.10
CA LEU A 126 7.48 -5.28 -6.10
C LEU A 126 8.35 -4.30 -5.31
N LYS A 127 8.08 -3.00 -5.43
CA LYS A 127 8.78 -1.96 -4.66
C LYS A 127 8.56 -2.16 -3.16
N TRP A 128 7.34 -2.44 -2.74
CA TRP A 128 7.02 -2.73 -1.34
C TRP A 128 7.63 -4.04 -0.86
N LYS A 129 7.52 -5.12 -1.63
CA LYS A 129 8.16 -6.41 -1.31
C LYS A 129 9.65 -6.23 -1.03
N LYS A 130 10.37 -5.51 -1.91
CA LYS A 130 11.80 -5.20 -1.73
C LYS A 130 12.07 -4.45 -0.43
N LYS A 131 11.27 -3.43 -0.11
CA LYS A 131 11.37 -2.68 1.15
C LYS A 131 11.16 -3.58 2.38
N LEU A 132 10.19 -4.48 2.32
CA LEU A 132 9.85 -5.40 3.40
C LEU A 132 10.92 -6.46 3.63
N SER A 133 11.65 -6.84 2.56
CA SER A 133 12.70 -7.86 2.60
C SER A 133 14.12 -7.30 2.81
N GLN A 134 14.31 -5.98 2.82
CA GLN A 134 15.63 -5.39 2.98
C GLN A 134 16.19 -5.67 4.38
N LYS A 135 17.31 -6.40 4.47
CA LYS A 135 18.15 -6.30 5.66
C LYS A 135 18.67 -4.88 5.73
N ASN A 136 18.48 -4.20 6.86
CA ASN A 136 19.16 -2.93 7.08
C ASN A 136 20.66 -3.25 7.09
N ASP A 137 21.37 -2.88 6.04
CA ASP A 137 22.82 -2.73 6.11
C ASP A 137 23.07 -1.59 7.11
N CYS A 138 23.43 -1.96 8.34
CA CYS A 138 23.86 -1.01 9.35
C CYS A 138 25.11 -0.29 8.82
N ILE A 139 25.00 1.03 8.66
CA ILE A 139 26.14 1.95 8.56
C ILE A 139 26.76 2.10 9.94
#